data_AF-E9E9N3-F1
#
_entry.id   AF-E9E9N3-F1
#
_cell.length_a   1.000
_cell.length_b   1.000
_cell.length_c   1.000
_cell.angle_alpha   90.00
_cell.angle_beta   90.00
_cell.angle_gamma   90.00
#
_symmetry.space_group_name_H-M   'P 1'
#
loop_
_entity.id
_entity.type
_entity.pdbx_description
1 polymer ?
#
loop_
_entity_poly.entity_id
_entity_poly.type
_entity_poly.pdbx_seq_one_letter_code
_entity_poly.pdbx_strand_id
1 'polypeptide(L)'
;MKSSLIFGLIGTAAAAAISAPADGCEPETVPAVDQKKPVGEKNDGKLPWLKPGQFSANCGSSMYTDEACGTKMYCEAFDDIGNVTDRKFTSSKQCFAAHEPEPLPWREPGQFASLCGSSKFTDEDCGTEMYCKAFDNIKNVTDRKFTSSKQCFDAHEPKPKA
;
A
#
# COMPACT_ATOMS: atom_id res chain seq x y z
N MET A 1 -8.47 66.49 50.27
CA MET A 1 -7.24 67.03 50.89
C MET A 1 -6.31 65.87 51.20
N LYS A 2 -5.02 66.00 50.81
CA LYS A 2 -3.86 65.16 51.16
C LYS A 2 -3.84 63.76 50.52
N SER A 3 -2.76 63.23 49.96
CA SER A 3 -1.40 63.70 49.68
C SER A 3 -0.75 62.66 48.76
N SER A 4 -0.05 63.12 47.71
CA SER A 4 1.36 62.85 47.35
C SER A 4 2.08 61.74 48.17
N LEU A 5 2.98 60.89 47.68
CA LEU A 5 4.01 60.89 46.60
C LEU A 5 4.90 59.65 46.96
N ILE A 6 5.46 58.79 46.10
CA ILE A 6 6.83 58.89 45.51
C ILE A 6 7.31 57.46 45.12
N PHE A 7 7.82 57.36 43.88
CA PHE A 7 8.98 56.60 43.35
C PHE A 7 9.21 55.11 43.69
N GLY A 8 9.24 54.31 42.62
CA GLY A 8 10.07 53.12 42.48
C GLY A 8 10.61 53.05 41.05
N LEU A 9 11.92 53.17 40.92
CA LEU A 9 12.69 53.40 39.70
C LEU A 9 13.24 52.06 39.17
N ILE A 10 13.50 52.03 37.86
CA ILE A 10 14.45 51.21 37.09
C ILE A 10 14.13 49.72 36.85
N GLY A 11 13.93 49.42 35.57
CA GLY A 11 14.01 48.08 35.00
C GLY A 11 14.10 48.19 33.48
N THR A 12 15.24 48.61 32.97
CA THR A 12 15.57 48.53 31.54
C THR A 12 15.70 47.06 31.11
N ALA A 13 14.93 46.65 30.12
CA ALA A 13 15.30 45.54 29.25
C ALA A 13 14.87 45.86 27.82
N ALA A 14 15.83 45.72 26.92
CA ALA A 14 15.81 46.20 25.56
C ALA A 14 14.72 45.55 24.72
N ALA A 15 14.17 46.35 23.80
CA ALA A 15 13.50 45.85 22.62
C ALA A 15 14.53 45.10 21.75
N ALA A 16 14.28 43.81 21.52
CA ALA A 16 14.78 43.11 20.35
C ALA A 16 13.57 42.43 19.70
N ALA A 17 12.87 43.19 18.87
CA ALA A 17 11.92 42.63 17.91
C ALA A 17 12.72 41.91 16.84
N ILE A 18 12.91 40.60 17.01
CA ILE A 18 13.25 39.70 15.91
C ILE A 18 11.94 39.15 15.37
N SER A 19 11.47 39.78 14.29
CA SER A 19 10.48 39.24 13.39
C SER A 19 10.99 37.91 12.82
N ALA A 20 10.43 36.80 13.30
CA ALA A 20 10.51 35.51 12.62
C ALA A 20 9.36 35.47 11.58
N PRO A 21 9.64 35.05 10.34
CA PRO A 21 8.61 34.93 9.32
C PRO A 21 7.58 33.89 9.77
N ALA A 22 6.31 34.24 9.58
CA ALA A 22 5.24 33.26 9.54
C ALA A 22 5.44 32.42 8.28
N ASP A 23 6.27 31.38 8.37
CA ASP A 23 6.21 30.28 7.42
C ASP A 23 4.90 29.58 7.69
N GLY A 24 3.91 29.97 6.91
CA GLY A 24 2.61 29.33 6.87
C GLY A 24 2.83 27.85 6.60
N CYS A 25 2.35 27.01 7.53
CA CYS A 25 1.83 25.71 7.13
C CYS A 25 0.57 25.98 6.31
N GLU A 26 0.72 26.40 5.06
CA GLU A 26 -0.30 26.11 4.08
C GLU A 26 -0.44 24.58 4.05
N PRO A 27 -1.65 24.03 4.19
CA PRO A 27 -1.85 22.63 3.90
C PRO A 27 -1.67 22.52 2.38
N GLU A 28 -0.44 22.22 1.95
CA GLU A 28 -0.22 21.71 0.61
C GLU A 28 -1.15 20.50 0.47
N THR A 29 -2.18 20.67 -0.35
CA THR A 29 -3.06 19.61 -0.78
C THR A 29 -2.18 18.59 -1.49
N VAL A 30 -1.65 17.65 -0.72
CA VAL A 30 -0.94 16.49 -1.25
C VAL A 30 -1.91 15.80 -2.21
N PRO A 31 -1.53 15.61 -3.48
CA PRO A 31 -2.38 14.87 -4.39
C PRO A 31 -2.46 13.45 -3.84
N ALA A 32 -3.67 12.99 -3.57
CA ALA A 32 -3.92 11.59 -3.27
C ALA A 32 -3.29 10.78 -4.40
N VAL A 33 -2.20 10.07 -4.10
CA VAL A 33 -1.65 9.09 -5.03
C VAL A 33 -2.78 8.09 -5.25
N ASP A 34 -3.25 8.04 -6.49
CA ASP A 34 -4.25 7.11 -6.99
C ASP A 34 -3.80 5.67 -6.72
N GLN A 35 -4.07 5.17 -5.51
CA GLN A 35 -3.95 3.76 -5.15
C GLN A 35 -5.26 3.02 -5.38
N LYS A 36 -6.24 3.66 -6.03
CA LYS A 36 -7.45 2.97 -6.45
C LYS A 36 -7.08 2.12 -7.67
N LYS A 37 -6.94 0.82 -7.46
CA LYS A 37 -7.13 -0.19 -8.53
C LYS A 37 -8.32 0.29 -9.38
N PRO A 38 -8.17 0.48 -10.70
CA PRO A 38 -9.28 0.94 -11.51
C PRO A 38 -10.44 -0.05 -11.34
N VAL A 39 -11.61 0.52 -11.02
CA VAL A 39 -12.90 -0.17 -10.97
C VAL A 39 -13.10 -0.88 -12.31
N GLY A 40 -13.21 -2.22 -12.29
CA GLY A 40 -13.40 -2.98 -13.52
C GLY A 40 -13.63 -4.49 -13.39
N GLU A 41 -13.16 -5.14 -12.33
CA GLU A 41 -13.37 -6.59 -12.15
C GLU A 41 -14.39 -6.80 -11.01
N LYS A 42 -15.36 -7.71 -11.19
CA LYS A 42 -16.30 -8.07 -10.12
C LYS A 42 -15.51 -8.70 -8.99
N ASN A 43 -15.13 -7.92 -7.98
CA ASN A 43 -14.71 -8.48 -6.71
C ASN A 43 -15.95 -9.19 -6.18
N ASP A 44 -15.89 -10.49 -5.90
CA ASP A 44 -17.01 -11.34 -5.43
C ASP A 44 -17.51 -10.94 -4.01
N GLY A 45 -17.64 -9.65 -3.73
CA GLY A 45 -17.81 -9.06 -2.40
C GLY A 45 -16.51 -8.93 -1.59
N LYS A 46 -15.36 -9.31 -2.16
CA LYS A 46 -14.05 -9.22 -1.49
C LYS A 46 -13.51 -7.78 -1.46
N LEU A 47 -12.84 -7.44 -0.36
CA LEU A 47 -12.07 -6.22 -0.20
C LEU A 47 -10.81 -6.27 -1.09
N PRO A 48 -10.37 -5.15 -1.70
CA PRO A 48 -9.20 -5.15 -2.57
C PRO A 48 -7.92 -5.44 -1.78
N TRP A 49 -6.92 -6.08 -2.39
CA TRP A 49 -5.59 -6.18 -1.79
C TRP A 49 -4.85 -4.84 -1.90
N LEU A 50 -4.50 -4.25 -0.76
CA LEU A 50 -3.76 -3.00 -0.65
C LEU A 50 -2.29 -3.28 -0.41
N LYS A 51 -1.44 -2.72 -1.27
CA LYS A 51 0.01 -2.67 -1.02
C LYS A 51 0.31 -1.77 0.18
N PRO A 52 1.41 -2.00 0.91
CA PRO A 52 1.86 -1.07 1.93
C PRO A 52 1.98 0.35 1.39
N GLY A 53 1.29 1.30 2.02
CA GLY A 53 1.37 2.72 1.66
C GLY A 53 2.71 3.37 2.02
N GLN A 54 2.89 4.63 1.63
CA GLN A 54 4.11 5.42 1.91
C GLN A 54 4.45 5.50 3.41
N PHE A 55 3.44 5.42 4.28
CA PHE A 55 3.59 5.49 5.73
C PHE A 55 3.43 4.14 6.43
N SER A 56 3.47 3.03 5.69
CA SER A 56 3.35 1.68 6.24
C SER A 56 4.43 1.33 7.26
N ALA A 57 5.60 1.99 7.20
CA ALA A 57 6.64 1.89 8.23
C ALA A 57 6.16 2.32 9.62
N ASN A 58 5.14 3.17 9.71
CA ASN A 58 4.53 3.63 10.96
C ASN A 58 3.26 2.83 11.31
N CYS A 59 2.97 1.75 10.59
CA CYS A 59 1.85 0.86 10.88
C CYS A 59 1.89 0.45 12.36
N GLY A 60 0.78 0.71 13.07
CA GLY A 60 0.65 0.38 14.48
C GLY A 60 1.11 1.42 15.50
N SER A 61 1.62 2.57 15.06
CA SER A 61 1.96 3.67 15.98
C SER A 61 0.73 4.46 16.45
N SER A 62 -0.39 4.39 15.74
CA SER A 62 -1.60 5.18 16.05
C SER A 62 -2.90 4.46 15.67
N MET A 63 -2.91 3.74 14.53
CA MET A 63 -4.03 2.91 14.08
C MET A 63 -3.51 1.73 13.24
N TYR A 64 -4.23 0.61 13.28
CA TYR A 64 -4.08 -0.53 12.37
C TYR A 64 -5.30 -0.59 11.45
N THR A 65 -5.19 0.04 10.28
CA THR A 65 -6.17 -0.06 9.20
C THR A 65 -5.52 -0.61 7.94
N ASP A 66 -6.33 -1.23 7.10
CA ASP A 66 -5.90 -1.81 5.83
C ASP A 66 -5.20 -0.77 4.94
N GLU A 67 -5.76 0.44 4.83
CA GLU A 67 -5.24 1.52 3.99
C GLU A 67 -3.90 2.09 4.49
N ALA A 68 -3.69 2.13 5.80
CA ALA A 68 -2.47 2.70 6.39
C ALA A 68 -1.30 1.70 6.35
N CYS A 69 -1.61 0.43 6.59
CA CYS A 69 -0.61 -0.63 6.77
C CYS A 69 -0.37 -1.46 5.51
N GLY A 70 -1.34 -1.49 4.58
CA GLY A 70 -1.46 -2.53 3.57
C GLY A 70 -2.06 -3.81 4.15
N THR A 71 -2.69 -4.61 3.28
CA THR A 71 -3.51 -5.77 3.67
C THR A 71 -2.72 -6.82 4.42
N LYS A 72 -1.48 -7.08 4.02
CA LYS A 72 -0.64 -8.07 4.69
C LYS A 72 -0.42 -7.75 6.16
N MET A 73 0.16 -6.59 6.46
CA MET A 73 0.47 -6.16 7.83
C MET A 73 -0.80 -5.96 8.65
N TYR A 74 -1.86 -5.43 8.05
CA TYR A 74 -3.15 -5.27 8.71
C TYR A 74 -3.78 -6.61 9.10
N CYS A 75 -3.84 -7.58 8.18
CA CYS A 75 -4.44 -8.88 8.47
C CYS A 75 -3.61 -9.72 9.44
N GLU A 76 -2.27 -9.72 9.33
CA GLU A 76 -1.38 -10.41 10.26
C GLU A 76 -1.57 -9.92 11.72
N ALA A 77 -1.87 -8.64 11.92
CA ALA A 77 -2.06 -8.04 13.24
C ALA A 77 -3.23 -8.64 14.07
N PHE A 78 -4.21 -9.29 13.43
CA PHE A 78 -5.37 -9.84 14.14
C PHE A 78 -5.06 -11.04 15.02
N ASP A 79 -4.01 -11.81 14.71
CA ASP A 79 -3.62 -12.97 15.52
C ASP A 79 -2.62 -12.57 16.62
N ASP A 80 -1.77 -11.57 16.38
CA ASP A 80 -0.69 -11.19 17.29
C ASP A 80 -1.08 -10.06 18.27
N ILE A 81 -1.84 -9.08 17.78
CA ILE A 81 -2.10 -7.81 18.47
C ILE A 81 -3.53 -7.31 18.20
N GLY A 82 -4.50 -8.21 18.11
CA GLY A 82 -5.90 -7.90 17.80
C GLY A 82 -6.57 -6.86 18.73
N ASN A 83 -5.98 -6.54 19.87
CA ASN A 83 -6.48 -5.48 20.76
C ASN A 83 -6.23 -4.05 20.24
N VAL A 84 -5.25 -3.84 19.35
CA VAL A 84 -4.92 -2.54 18.74
C VAL A 84 -5.40 -2.40 17.29
N THR A 85 -6.00 -3.45 16.73
CA THR A 85 -6.70 -3.39 15.44
C THR A 85 -8.08 -2.74 15.59
N ASP A 86 -8.73 -2.45 14.47
CA ASP A 86 -10.12 -1.98 14.43
C ASP A 86 -11.15 -3.08 14.74
N ARG A 87 -10.71 -4.31 15.07
CA ARG A 87 -11.52 -5.47 15.48
C ARG A 87 -12.60 -5.87 14.48
N LYS A 88 -12.46 -5.51 13.19
CA LYS A 88 -13.39 -5.94 12.13
C LYS A 88 -13.32 -7.45 11.85
N PHE A 89 -12.18 -8.08 12.13
CA PHE A 89 -11.96 -9.51 11.98
C PHE A 89 -11.58 -10.15 13.32
N THR A 90 -11.83 -11.45 13.43
CA THR A 90 -11.52 -12.26 14.60
C THR A 90 -10.17 -12.99 14.47
N SER A 91 -9.59 -13.02 13.28
CA SER A 91 -8.29 -13.65 13.00
C SER A 91 -7.71 -13.19 11.66
N SER A 92 -6.40 -13.39 11.48
CA SER A 92 -5.71 -13.13 10.21
C SER A 92 -6.33 -13.92 9.06
N LYS A 93 -6.66 -15.19 9.31
CA LYS A 93 -7.32 -16.08 8.33
C LYS A 93 -8.65 -15.52 7.86
N GLN A 94 -9.47 -14.99 8.77
CA GLN A 94 -10.74 -14.38 8.40
C GLN A 94 -10.52 -13.11 7.59
N CYS A 95 -9.55 -12.28 7.99
CA CYS A 95 -9.17 -11.06 7.28
C CYS A 95 -8.72 -11.37 5.84
N PHE A 96 -7.76 -12.28 5.64
CA PHE A 96 -7.29 -12.67 4.30
C PHE A 96 -8.39 -13.30 3.45
N ALA A 97 -9.29 -14.09 4.04
CA ALA A 97 -10.42 -14.66 3.31
C ALA A 97 -11.39 -13.57 2.79
N ALA A 98 -11.51 -12.45 3.51
CA ALA A 98 -12.33 -11.31 3.12
C ALA A 98 -11.71 -10.43 2.02
N HIS A 99 -10.40 -10.54 1.79
CA HIS A 99 -9.70 -9.78 0.75
C HIS A 99 -9.51 -10.59 -0.54
N GLU A 100 -9.25 -9.86 -1.64
CA GLU A 100 -8.61 -10.39 -2.83
C GLU A 100 -7.24 -10.99 -2.46
N PRO A 101 -6.79 -12.03 -3.18
CA PRO A 101 -5.46 -12.58 -2.95
C PRO A 101 -4.37 -11.54 -3.24
N GLU A 102 -3.21 -11.69 -2.58
CA GLU A 102 -2.02 -10.93 -2.91
C GLU A 102 -1.66 -11.11 -4.39
N PRO A 103 -1.51 -10.02 -5.17
CA PRO A 103 -1.09 -10.10 -6.55
C PRO A 103 0.29 -10.74 -6.67
N LEU A 104 0.46 -11.60 -7.66
CA LEU A 104 1.75 -12.16 -8.04
C LEU A 104 2.63 -11.08 -8.68
N PRO A 105 3.94 -11.03 -8.42
CA PRO A 105 4.80 -10.00 -8.99
C PRO A 105 4.90 -10.13 -10.52
N TRP A 106 4.94 -9.02 -11.25
CA TRP A 106 5.28 -9.05 -12.67
C TRP A 106 6.74 -9.46 -12.86
N ARG A 107 6.98 -10.41 -13.76
CA ARG A 107 8.31 -10.90 -14.10
C ARG A 107 8.65 -10.60 -15.55
N GLU A 108 9.81 -9.99 -15.73
CA GLU A 108 10.45 -9.93 -17.03
C GLU A 108 10.95 -11.32 -17.45
N PRO A 109 11.09 -11.58 -18.76
CA PRO A 109 11.59 -12.87 -19.24
C PRO A 109 12.96 -13.21 -18.63
N GLY A 110 13.06 -14.40 -18.03
CA GLY A 110 14.29 -14.89 -17.43
C GLY A 110 15.33 -15.33 -18.46
N GLN A 111 16.49 -15.79 -17.97
CA GLN A 111 17.59 -16.29 -18.80
C GLN A 111 17.20 -17.48 -19.71
N PHE A 112 16.11 -18.18 -19.41
CA PHE A 112 15.61 -19.34 -20.15
C PHE A 112 14.34 -19.04 -20.97
N ALA A 113 14.00 -17.77 -21.21
CA ALA A 113 12.80 -17.39 -21.94
C ALA A 113 12.71 -18.03 -23.34
N SER A 114 13.85 -18.30 -23.99
CA SER A 114 13.91 -18.99 -25.29
C SER A 114 13.41 -20.43 -25.25
N LEU A 115 13.34 -21.06 -24.07
CA LEU A 115 12.87 -22.44 -23.88
C LEU A 115 11.38 -22.51 -23.54
N CYS A 116 10.70 -21.37 -23.43
CA CYS A 116 9.30 -21.31 -23.07
C CYS A 116 8.39 -21.92 -24.11
N GLY A 117 7.44 -22.75 -23.66
CA GLY A 117 6.57 -23.51 -24.55
C GLY A 117 7.18 -24.83 -25.05
N SER A 118 8.44 -25.14 -24.71
CA SER A 118 9.10 -26.41 -25.08
C SER A 118 9.52 -27.23 -23.87
N SER A 119 10.37 -26.68 -23.00
CA SER A 119 10.86 -27.35 -21.79
C SER A 119 10.68 -26.51 -20.52
N LYS A 120 10.28 -25.24 -20.67
CA LYS A 120 9.96 -24.31 -19.58
C LYS A 120 8.53 -23.79 -19.71
N PHE A 121 7.84 -23.72 -18.57
CA PHE A 121 6.39 -23.41 -18.52
C PHE A 121 5.98 -22.63 -17.27
N THR A 122 6.94 -22.04 -16.55
CA THR A 122 6.68 -21.29 -15.31
C THR A 122 6.82 -19.79 -15.54
N ASP A 123 6.13 -19.00 -14.72
CA ASP A 123 6.26 -17.54 -14.70
C ASP A 123 7.72 -17.08 -14.48
N GLU A 124 8.46 -17.76 -13.59
CA GLU A 124 9.88 -17.47 -13.31
C GLU A 124 10.78 -17.67 -14.53
N ASP A 125 10.62 -18.78 -15.26
CA ASP A 125 11.46 -19.09 -16.41
C ASP A 125 11.12 -18.23 -17.64
N CYS A 126 9.84 -17.88 -17.78
CA CYS A 126 9.28 -17.32 -19.02
C CYS A 126 8.96 -15.83 -18.97
N GLY A 127 8.88 -15.26 -17.78
CA GLY A 127 8.27 -13.96 -17.58
C GLY A 127 6.74 -14.02 -17.71
N THR A 128 6.08 -13.06 -17.06
CA THR A 128 4.62 -13.04 -16.90
C THR A 128 3.89 -12.92 -18.23
N GLU A 129 4.43 -12.14 -19.18
CA GLU A 129 3.80 -11.97 -20.48
C GLU A 129 3.68 -13.28 -21.27
N MET A 130 4.78 -14.02 -21.40
CA MET A 130 4.79 -15.28 -22.14
C MET A 130 4.06 -16.39 -21.38
N TYR A 131 4.26 -16.47 -20.07
CA TYR A 131 3.58 -17.44 -19.22
C TYR A 131 2.05 -17.27 -19.26
N CYS A 132 1.54 -16.06 -19.04
CA CYS A 132 0.10 -15.83 -19.03
C CYS A 132 -0.53 -16.04 -20.42
N LYS A 133 0.11 -15.60 -21.51
CA LYS A 133 -0.39 -15.84 -22.89
C LYS A 133 -0.50 -17.32 -23.26
N ALA A 134 0.23 -18.22 -22.59
CA ALA A 134 0.16 -19.65 -22.85
C ALA A 134 -1.17 -20.30 -22.43
N PHE A 135 -1.90 -19.72 -21.48
CA PHE A 135 -3.15 -20.31 -20.97
C PHE A 135 -4.31 -20.31 -21.98
N ASP A 136 -4.31 -19.40 -22.95
CA ASP A 136 -5.30 -19.42 -24.03
C ASP A 136 -4.90 -20.34 -25.18
N ASN A 137 -3.59 -20.54 -25.40
CA ASN A 137 -3.03 -21.14 -26.62
C ASN A 137 -2.50 -22.57 -26.46
N ILE A 138 -1.98 -22.92 -25.27
CA ILE A 138 -1.25 -24.19 -25.04
C ILE A 138 -1.61 -24.81 -23.69
N LYS A 139 -2.91 -25.00 -23.44
CA LYS A 139 -3.46 -25.50 -22.15
C LYS A 139 -2.83 -26.81 -21.65
N ASN A 140 -2.29 -27.63 -22.56
CA ASN A 140 -1.76 -28.96 -22.26
C ASN A 140 -0.35 -28.94 -21.64
N VAL A 141 0.36 -27.81 -21.72
CA VAL A 141 1.75 -27.68 -21.23
C VAL A 141 1.91 -26.63 -20.13
N THR A 142 0.89 -25.81 -19.89
CA THR A 142 0.84 -24.94 -18.71
C THR A 142 0.69 -25.75 -17.42
N ASP A 143 1.12 -25.19 -16.29
CA ASP A 143 0.92 -25.77 -14.96
C ASP A 143 -0.55 -25.78 -14.48
N ARG A 144 -1.49 -25.34 -15.33
CA ARG A 144 -2.95 -25.31 -15.12
C ARG A 144 -3.39 -24.50 -13.89
N LYS A 145 -2.55 -23.59 -13.39
CA LYS A 145 -2.91 -22.68 -12.29
C LYS A 145 -4.01 -21.69 -12.68
N PHE A 146 -4.07 -21.33 -13.95
CA PHE A 146 -5.07 -20.44 -14.50
C PHE A 146 -5.89 -21.14 -15.59
N THR A 147 -7.10 -20.64 -15.81
CA THR A 147 -8.05 -21.14 -16.82
C THR A 147 -8.01 -20.34 -18.12
N SER A 148 -7.44 -19.13 -18.07
CA SER A 148 -7.27 -18.22 -19.20
C SER A 148 -6.10 -17.26 -18.98
N SER A 149 -5.62 -16.65 -20.07
CA SER A 149 -4.61 -15.59 -20.00
C SER A 149 -5.10 -14.38 -19.22
N LYS A 150 -6.39 -14.02 -19.36
CA LYS A 150 -7.00 -12.94 -18.59
C LYS A 150 -6.89 -13.20 -17.08
N GLN A 151 -7.37 -14.37 -16.62
CA GLN A 151 -7.28 -14.73 -15.21
C GLN A 151 -5.84 -14.72 -14.69
N CYS A 152 -4.88 -15.15 -15.50
CA CYS A 152 -3.46 -15.09 -15.14
C CYS A 152 -2.98 -13.64 -14.98
N PHE A 153 -3.26 -12.76 -15.94
CA PHE A 153 -2.85 -11.36 -15.85
C PHE A 153 -3.53 -10.61 -14.71
N ASP A 154 -4.81 -10.88 -14.44
CA ASP A 154 -5.53 -10.24 -13.33
C ASP A 154 -4.98 -10.67 -11.96
N ALA A 155 -4.35 -11.84 -11.88
CA ALA A 155 -3.68 -12.32 -10.68
C ALA A 155 -2.26 -11.76 -10.49
N HIS A 156 -1.70 -11.09 -11.50
CA HIS A 156 -0.38 -10.47 -11.41
C HIS A 156 -0.46 -8.95 -11.23
N GLU A 157 0.61 -8.38 -10.73
CA GLU A 157 0.85 -6.95 -10.82
C GLU A 157 0.86 -6.51 -12.29
N PRO A 158 0.38 -5.29 -12.59
CA PRO A 158 0.44 -4.76 -13.94
C PRO A 158 1.87 -4.68 -14.47
N LYS A 159 2.03 -4.88 -15.78
CA LYS A 159 3.31 -4.66 -16.47
C LYS A 159 3.86 -3.25 -16.13
N PRO A 160 5.09 -3.14 -15.61
CA PRO A 160 5.72 -1.85 -15.37
C PRO A 160 5.80 -1.02 -16.65
N LYS A 161 5.64 0.30 -16.52
CA LYS A 161 5.87 1.22 -17.64
C LYS A 161 7.38 1.37 -17.84
N ALA A 162 7.82 1.29 -19.09
CA ALA A 162 9.21 1.53 -19.49
C ALA A 162 9.57 3.02 -19.46
#